data_AF-A0A7W1FFS4-F1
#
_entry.id   AF-A0A7W1FFS4-F1
#
_cell.length_a   1.000
_cell.length_b   1.000
_cell.length_c   1.000
_cell.angle_alpha   90.00
_cell.angle_beta   90.00
_cell.angle_gamma   90.00
#
_symmetry.space_group_name_H-M   'P 1'
#
loop_
_entity.id
_entity.type
_entity.pdbx_description
1 polymer ?
#
loop_
_entity_poly.entity_id
_entity_poly.type
_entity_poly.pdbx_seq_one_letter_code
_entity_poly.pdbx_strand_id
1 'polypeptide(L)' 'MNTEVTEIKPLTGWRRRSPQPSLPEANASLSVPKGLSFWRKMLAFSGPGYMVAVGYMDPGNWATDLAGGSRFGYTLLSV' A
#
# COMPACT_ATOMS: atom_id res chain seq x y z
N MET A 1 -23.06 -38.02 -25.94
CA MET A 1 -22.11 -37.66 -24.86
C MET A 1 -22.01 -36.15 -24.91
N ASN A 2 -22.86 -35.46 -24.13
CA ASN A 2 -23.04 -34.01 -24.25
C ASN A 2 -21.93 -33.31 -23.47
N THR A 3 -21.08 -32.58 -24.17
CA THR A 3 -20.08 -31.70 -23.58
C THR A 3 -20.79 -30.43 -23.10
N GLU A 4 -21.12 -30.37 -21.82
CA GLU A 4 -21.48 -29.11 -21.18
C GLU A 4 -20.25 -28.20 -21.18
N VAL A 5 -20.21 -27.27 -22.13
CA VAL A 5 -19.26 -26.15 -22.12
C VAL A 5 -19.56 -25.36 -20.85
N THR A 6 -18.65 -25.42 -19.88
CA THR A 6 -18.75 -24.64 -18.65
C THR A 6 -18.72 -23.15 -19.02
N GLU A 7 -19.89 -22.52 -19.09
CA GLU A 7 -20.05 -21.11 -19.40
C GLU A 7 -19.38 -20.28 -18.30
N ILE A 8 -18.18 -19.75 -18.57
CA ILE A 8 -17.49 -18.87 -17.63
C ILE A 8 -18.20 -17.51 -17.69
N LYS A 9 -19.16 -17.31 -16.78
CA LYS A 9 -19.87 -16.04 -16.63
C LYS A 9 -18.85 -14.89 -16.52
N PRO A 10 -18.83 -13.92 -17.45
CA PRO A 10 -17.90 -12.81 -17.36
C PRO A 10 -18.20 -12.04 -16.08
N LEU A 11 -17.17 -11.87 -15.24
CA LEU A 11 -17.26 -11.09 -14.02
C LEU A 11 -17.71 -9.66 -14.39
N THR A 12 -18.97 -9.35 -14.11
CA THR A 12 -19.63 -8.10 -14.51
C THR A 12 -19.46 -7.06 -13.39
N GLY A 13 -19.25 -5.79 -13.74
CA GLY A 13 -19.04 -4.70 -12.77
C GLY A 13 -17.57 -4.49 -12.36
N TRP A 14 -17.33 -4.11 -11.10
CA TRP A 14 -15.99 -3.76 -10.58
C TRP A 14 -15.01 -4.93 -10.47
N ARG A 15 -15.47 -6.19 -10.66
CA ARG A 15 -14.64 -7.41 -10.59
C ARG A 15 -14.04 -7.82 -11.95
N ARG A 16 -13.73 -6.86 -12.82
CA ARG A 16 -13.04 -7.17 -14.08
C ARG A 16 -11.59 -7.54 -13.79
N ARG A 17 -11.10 -8.63 -14.38
CA ARG A 17 -9.66 -8.92 -14.42
C ARG A 17 -9.02 -7.89 -15.35
N SER A 18 -8.18 -7.01 -14.81
CA SER A 18 -7.32 -6.17 -15.64
C SER A 18 -6.23 -7.05 -16.27
N PRO A 19 -6.03 -6.98 -17.60
CA PRO A 19 -4.99 -7.76 -18.28
C PRO A 19 -3.58 -7.21 -18.04
N GLN A 20 -3.47 -6.02 -17.44
CA GLN A 20 -2.20 -5.33 -17.16
C GLN A 20 -1.98 -5.24 -15.64
N PRO A 21 -0.71 -5.32 -15.17
CA PRO A 21 -0.39 -5.11 -13.77
C PRO A 21 -0.69 -3.67 -13.35
N SER A 22 -0.97 -3.46 -12.06
CA SER A 22 -1.09 -2.10 -11.50
C SER A 22 0.24 -1.35 -11.59
N LEU A 23 0.18 -0.06 -11.95
CA LEU A 23 1.34 0.81 -12.19
C LEU A 23 2.35 0.19 -13.16
N PRO A 24 1.98 -0.08 -14.43
CA PRO A 24 2.85 -0.76 -15.42
C PRO A 24 4.26 -0.16 -15.56
N GLU A 25 4.40 1.12 -15.29
CA GLU A 25 5.62 1.93 -15.43
C GLU A 25 6.62 1.66 -14.29
N ALA A 26 6.12 1.21 -13.14
CA ALA A 26 6.92 0.99 -11.94
C ALA A 26 6.85 -0.47 -11.44
N ASN A 27 5.95 -1.29 -11.98
CA ASN A 27 5.76 -2.68 -11.59
C ASN A 27 7.05 -3.50 -11.81
N ALA A 28 7.51 -4.18 -10.76
CA ALA A 28 8.74 -4.99 -10.79
C ALA A 28 10.00 -4.24 -11.31
N SER A 29 10.04 -2.91 -11.15
CA SER A 29 11.16 -2.07 -11.61
C SER A 29 12.48 -2.29 -10.86
N LEU A 30 12.43 -2.81 -9.63
CA LEU A 30 13.62 -3.07 -8.81
C LEU A 30 13.97 -4.56 -8.76
N SER A 31 15.12 -4.91 -9.35
CA SER A 31 15.73 -6.24 -9.20
C SER A 31 16.57 -6.31 -7.93
N VAL A 32 16.22 -7.20 -7.00
CA VAL A 32 16.98 -7.40 -5.76
C VAL A 32 17.74 -8.73 -5.81
N PRO A 33 19.09 -8.70 -5.85
CA PRO A 33 19.93 -9.88 -5.91
C PRO A 33 19.64 -10.94 -4.83
N LYS A 34 19.59 -12.20 -5.24
CA LYS A 34 19.52 -13.36 -4.34
C LYS A 34 20.89 -13.51 -3.65
N GLY A 35 20.98 -13.16 -2.37
CA GLY A 35 22.21 -13.23 -1.57
C GLY A 35 22.49 -12.00 -0.71
N LEU A 36 21.72 -10.93 -0.85
CA LEU A 36 21.83 -9.75 0.02
C LEU A 36 21.41 -10.06 1.47
N SER A 37 22.15 -9.48 2.41
CA SER A 37 21.77 -9.41 3.84
C SER A 37 20.38 -8.79 3.99
N PHE A 38 19.63 -9.26 4.99
CA PHE A 38 18.27 -8.83 5.30
C PHE A 38 18.11 -7.30 5.30
N TRP A 39 18.99 -6.57 5.98
CA TRP A 39 18.92 -5.11 6.08
C TRP A 39 19.11 -4.40 4.74
N ARG A 40 19.98 -4.91 3.87
CA ARG A 40 20.16 -4.33 2.52
C ARG A 40 18.93 -4.57 1.64
N LYS A 41 18.24 -5.70 1.80
CA LYS A 41 16.96 -5.96 1.13
C LYS A 41 15.86 -5.04 1.66
N MET A 42 15.77 -4.85 2.98
CA MET A 42 14.79 -3.95 3.60
C MET A 42 14.93 -2.51 3.07
N LEU A 43 16.16 -1.98 3.01
CA LEU A 43 16.40 -0.65 2.47
C LEU A 43 16.08 -0.53 0.98
N ALA A 44 16.30 -1.58 0.19
CA ALA A 44 15.98 -1.57 -1.24
C ALA A 44 14.47 -1.44 -1.51
N PHE A 45 13.61 -1.85 -0.57
CA PHE A 45 12.15 -1.82 -0.71
C PHE A 45 11.44 -0.85 0.24
N SER A 46 12.15 -0.02 1.00
CA SER A 46 11.52 0.90 1.96
C SER A 46 10.83 2.11 1.30
N GLY A 47 11.14 2.40 0.03
CA GLY A 47 10.64 3.58 -0.71
C GLY A 47 9.12 3.73 -0.73
N PRO A 48 8.35 2.73 -1.20
CA PRO A 48 6.89 2.82 -1.22
C PRO A 48 6.26 3.02 0.16
N GLY A 49 6.79 2.37 1.20
CA GLY A 49 6.31 2.55 2.57
C GLY A 49 6.57 3.97 3.10
N TYR A 50 7.73 4.54 2.77
CA TYR A 50 8.05 5.92 3.12
C TYR A 50 7.12 6.94 2.44
N MET A 51 6.81 6.75 1.15
CA MET A 51 5.89 7.64 0.42
C MET A 51 4.50 7.68 1.05
N VAL A 52 3.99 6.52 1.50
CA VAL A 52 2.70 6.45 2.20
C VAL A 52 2.78 7.14 3.57
N ALA A 53 3.84 6.89 4.34
CA ALA A 53 4.02 7.46 5.67
C ALA A 53 4.09 9.00 5.67
N VAL A 54 4.73 9.60 4.67
CA VAL A 54 4.78 11.07 4.52
C VAL A 54 3.39 11.66 4.38
N GLY A 55 2.45 10.97 3.72
CA GLY A 55 1.07 11.42 3.60
C GLY A 55 0.32 11.52 4.92
N TYR A 56 0.74 10.76 5.96
CA TYR A 56 0.16 10.83 7.30
C TYR A 56 0.75 11.96 8.17
N MET A 57 1.86 12.56 7.74
CA MET A 57 2.53 13.65 8.46
C MET A 57 2.14 15.03 7.91
N ASP A 58 1.00 15.11 7.22
CA ASP A 58 0.53 16.33 6.59
C ASP A 58 0.19 17.42 7.63
N PRO A 59 0.35 18.71 7.29
CA PRO A 59 0.04 19.80 8.21
C PRO A 59 -1.43 19.87 8.67
N GLY A 60 -2.35 19.15 8.01
CA GLY A 60 -3.78 19.15 8.34
C GLY A 60 -4.09 18.54 9.71
N ASN A 61 -3.27 17.62 10.20
CA ASN A 61 -3.47 16.97 11.49
C ASN A 61 -2.81 17.72 12.67
N TRP A 62 -1.80 18.55 12.40
CA TRP A 62 -0.96 19.19 13.43
C TRP A 62 -1.75 20.08 14.40
N ALA A 63 -2.73 20.84 13.89
CA ALA A 63 -3.51 21.76 14.72
C ALA A 63 -4.35 21.02 15.77
N THR A 64 -4.93 19.89 15.37
CA THR A 64 -5.73 19.04 16.26
C THR A 64 -4.84 18.36 17.30
N ASP A 65 -3.66 17.87 16.90
CA ASP A 65 -2.72 17.22 17.81
C ASP A 65 -2.16 18.20 18.84
N LEU A 66 -1.82 19.43 18.43
CA LEU A 66 -1.42 20.52 19.34
C LEU A 66 -2.54 20.92 20.30
N ALA A 67 -3.75 21.10 19.79
CA ALA A 67 -4.91 21.44 20.61
C ALA A 67 -5.24 20.32 21.61
N GLY A 68 -5.20 19.06 21.17
CA GLY A 68 -5.39 17.87 21.98
C GLY A 68 -4.33 17.75 23.08
N GLY A 69 -3.05 17.90 22.74
CA GLY A 69 -1.95 17.89 23.70
C GLY A 69 -2.04 19.01 24.74
N SER A 70 -2.44 20.22 24.34
CA SER A 70 -2.61 21.35 25.28
C SER A 70 -3.76 21.16 26.28
N ARG A 71 -4.81 20.43 25.90
CA ARG A 71 -6.01 20.21 26.73
C ARG A 71 -5.94 18.93 27.55
N PHE A 72 -5.35 17.87 27.01
CA PHE A 72 -5.39 16.51 27.58
C PHE A 72 -4.00 15.95 27.93
N GLY A 73 -2.93 16.72 27.71
CA GLY A 73 -1.57 16.26 27.94
C GLY A 73 -1.27 14.99 27.15
N TYR A 74 -0.74 13.98 27.85
CA TYR A 74 -0.35 12.69 27.26
C TYR A 74 -1.48 11.66 27.14
N THR A 75 -2.70 12.01 27.56
CA THR A 75 -3.83 11.05 27.62
C THR A 75 -4.21 10.52 26.23
N LEU A 76 -3.91 11.26 25.15
CA LEU A 76 -4.23 10.90 23.78
C LEU A 76 -3.11 10.15 23.05
N LEU A 77 -2.05 9.69 23.73
CA LEU A 77 -0.98 8.92 23.07
C LEU A 77 -1.35 7.45 22.79
N SER A 78 -2.32 6.90 23.51
CA SER A 78 -2.70 5.49 23.42
C SER A 78 -4.02 5.23 22.68
N VAL A 79 -4.65 6.27 22.14
CA VAL A 79 -5.96 6.17 21.49
C VAL A 79 -5.85 5.78 20.01
#